data_AF-A0A939ZU40-F1
#
_entry.id   AF-A0A939ZU40-F1
#
_cell.length_a   1.000
_cell.length_b   1.000
_cell.length_c   1.000
_cell.angle_alpha   90.00
_cell.angle_beta   90.00
_cell.angle_gamma   90.00
#
_symmetry.space_group_name_H-M   'P 1'
#
loop_
_entity.id
_entity.type
_entity.pdbx_description
1 polymer ?
#
loop_
_entity_poly.entity_id
_entity_poly.type
_entity_poly.pdbx_seq_one_letter_code
_entity_poly.pdbx_strand_id
1 'polypeptide(L)'
;LYKKAKGYDVEEVVYEYSVDENGNRQLAKEKHSVKHVPPDLSAIKAYMELRDSDLQKMGTEELKKEKIRLLKELKKSEGKHERK
;
A
#
# COMPACT_ATOMS: atom_id res chain seq x y z
N LEU A 1 3.47 -2.54 -3.98
CA LEU A 1 4.07 -2.58 -5.34
C LEU A 1 4.59 -1.22 -5.77
N TYR A 2 3.76 -0.17 -5.89
CA TYR A 2 4.19 1.16 -6.32
C TYR A 2 5.40 1.76 -5.56
N LYS A 3 5.43 1.68 -4.22
CA LYS A 3 6.59 2.13 -3.41
C LYS A 3 7.88 1.40 -3.77
N LYS A 4 7.82 0.06 -3.92
CA LYS A 4 8.98 -0.75 -4.35
C LYS A 4 9.40 -0.42 -5.78
N ALA A 5 8.43 -0.19 -6.67
CA ALA A 5 8.68 0.16 -8.06
C ALA A 5 9.41 1.52 -8.23
N LYS A 6 9.21 2.47 -7.31
CA LYS A 6 9.85 3.79 -7.35
C LYS A 6 11.13 3.90 -6.51
N GLY A 7 11.44 2.89 -5.71
CA GLY A 7 12.40 3.03 -4.62
C GLY A 7 11.84 3.85 -3.47
N TYR A 8 12.38 3.65 -2.28
CA TYR A 8 11.94 4.34 -1.06
C TYR A 8 13.03 4.27 0.01
N ASP A 9 12.99 5.22 0.95
CA ASP A 9 13.83 5.18 2.14
C ASP A 9 13.10 4.48 3.28
N VAL A 10 13.85 3.71 4.06
CA VAL A 10 13.39 3.06 5.28
C VAL A 10 14.13 3.66 6.45
N GLU A 11 13.38 4.18 7.41
CA GLU A 11 13.92 4.55 8.71
C GLU A 11 13.81 3.37 9.68
N GLU A 12 14.93 3.02 10.30
CA GLU A 12 15.03 2.06 11.38
C GLU A 12 15.42 2.81 12.66
N VAL A 13 14.61 2.68 13.70
CA VAL A 13 14.88 3.26 15.01
C VAL A 13 15.12 2.15 16.02
N VAL A 14 16.26 2.19 16.69
CA VAL A 14 16.66 1.23 17.72
C VAL A 14 16.68 1.93 19.07
N TYR A 15 15.91 1.38 20.01
CA TYR A 15 15.83 1.83 21.39
C TYR A 15 16.58 0.84 22.29
N GLU A 16 17.64 1.30 22.94
CA GLU A 16 18.34 0.54 23.98
C GLU A 16 17.84 1.03 25.35
N TYR A 17 17.44 0.10 26.22
CA TYR A 17 16.94 0.40 27.56
C TYR A 17 17.94 -0.08 28.62
N SER A 18 18.16 0.74 29.64
CA SER A 18 18.92 0.37 30.84
C SER A 18 18.00 0.33 32.07
N VAL A 19 18.43 -0.35 33.12
CA VAL A 19 17.72 -0.38 34.41
C VAL A 19 18.44 0.55 35.37
N ASP A 20 17.69 1.43 36.05
CA ASP A 20 18.23 2.31 37.09
C ASP A 20 18.46 1.55 38.41
N GLU A 21 19.06 2.22 39.39
CA GLU A 21 19.34 1.65 40.73
C GLU A 21 18.05 1.26 41.49
N ASN A 22 16.90 1.79 41.08
CA ASN A 22 15.58 1.52 41.65
C ASN A 22 14.80 0.42 40.90
N GLY A 23 15.41 -0.22 39.90
CA GLY A 23 14.79 -1.27 39.12
C GLY A 23 13.89 -0.80 37.97
N ASN A 24 13.81 0.51 37.69
CA ASN A 24 13.00 1.05 36.61
C ASN A 24 13.74 0.99 35.27
N ARG A 25 13.02 0.66 34.19
CA ARG A 25 13.54 0.75 32.83
C ARG A 25 13.55 2.21 32.36
N GLN A 26 14.72 2.69 31.96
CA GLN A 26 14.91 3.99 31.33
C GLN A 26 15.48 3.81 29.91
N LEU A 27 15.10 4.70 28.99
CA LEU A 27 15.67 4.72 27.65
C LEU A 27 17.13 5.20 27.73
N ALA A 28 18.06 4.33 27.38
CA ALA A 28 19.49 4.63 27.42
C ALA A 28 19.98 5.28 26.12
N LYS A 29 19.45 4.83 24.98
CA LYS A 29 19.92 5.28 23.67
C LYS A 29 18.86 5.08 22.61
N GLU A 30 18.75 6.07 21.74
CA GLU A 30 17.96 5.99 20.51
C GLU A 30 18.91 6.13 19.32
N LYS A 31 18.83 5.19 18.37
CA LYS A 31 19.64 5.21 17.16
C LYS A 31 18.72 5.18 15.94
N HIS A 32 18.77 6.25 15.15
CA HIS A 32 18.10 6.34 13.85
C HIS A 32 19.05 5.94 12.73
N SER A 33 18.57 5.12 11.81
CA SER A 33 19.29 4.71 10.61
C SER A 33 18.35 4.79 9.42
N VAL A 34 18.73 5.52 8.38
CA VAL A 34 17.97 5.58 7.12
C VAL A 34 18.69 4.73 6.07
N LYS A 35 17.98 3.77 5.48
CA LYS A 35 18.47 2.92 4.40
C LYS A 35 17.69 3.20 3.12
N HIS A 36 18.41 3.49 2.04
CA HIS A 36 17.80 3.65 0.73
C HIS A 36 17.54 2.28 0.10
N VAL A 37 16.28 2.03 -0.28
CA VAL A 37 15.88 0.87 -1.10
C VAL A 37 15.70 1.34 -2.54
N PRO A 38 16.54 0.89 -3.48
CA PRO A 38 16.45 1.32 -4.87
C PRO A 38 15.17 0.79 -5.55
N PRO A 39 14.78 1.37 -6.70
CA PRO A 39 13.68 0.88 -7.51
C PRO A 39 13.82 -0.60 -7.90
N ASP A 40 12.75 -1.37 -7.74
CA ASP A 40 12.69 -2.81 -8.05
C ASP A 40 12.05 -3.04 -9.42
N LEU A 41 12.81 -3.62 -10.36
CA LEU A 41 12.37 -3.91 -11.72
C LEU A 41 11.18 -4.88 -11.79
N SER A 42 11.14 -5.89 -10.94
CA SER A 42 10.02 -6.83 -10.86
C SER A 42 8.76 -6.14 -10.34
N ALA A 43 8.90 -5.25 -9.35
CA ALA A 43 7.80 -4.43 -8.87
C ALA A 43 7.31 -3.42 -9.92
N ILE A 44 8.20 -2.86 -10.74
CA ILE A 44 7.84 -2.02 -11.88
C ILE A 44 6.99 -2.81 -12.88
N LYS A 45 7.46 -3.99 -13.32
CA LYS A 45 6.74 -4.83 -14.29
C LYS A 45 5.35 -5.22 -13.78
N ALA A 46 5.26 -5.75 -12.56
CA ALA A 46 3.98 -6.11 -11.95
C ALA A 46 3.06 -4.89 -11.77
N TYR A 47 3.62 -3.71 -11.42
CA TYR A 47 2.84 -2.49 -11.34
C TYR A 47 2.31 -2.04 -12.69
N MET A 48 3.10 -2.16 -13.75
CA MET A 48 2.69 -1.85 -15.12
C MET A 48 1.60 -2.80 -15.59
N GLU A 49 1.73 -4.11 -15.35
CA GLU A 49 0.71 -5.11 -15.68
C GLU A 49 -0.62 -4.86 -14.94
N LEU A 50 -0.57 -4.41 -13.68
CA LEU A 50 -1.76 -4.00 -12.91
C LEU A 50 -2.36 -2.67 -13.39
N ARG A 51 -1.51 -1.72 -13.78
CA ARG A 51 -1.89 -0.40 -14.34
C ARG A 51 -2.49 -0.53 -15.73
N ASP A 52 -2.02 -1.51 -16.49
CA ASP A 52 -2.57 -1.94 -17.78
C ASP A 52 -3.93 -2.64 -17.63
N SER A 53 -4.59 -2.48 -16.48
CA SER A 53 -6.01 -2.77 -16.35
C SER A 53 -6.80 -2.00 -17.41
N ASP A 54 -7.69 -2.73 -18.09
CA ASP A 54 -8.44 -2.31 -19.27
C ASP A 54 -9.07 -0.91 -19.16
N LEU A 55 -9.42 -0.48 -17.95
CA LEU A 55 -9.95 0.86 -17.64
C LEU A 55 -9.08 2.01 -18.13
N GLN A 56 -7.74 1.92 -18.04
CA GLN A 56 -6.85 2.99 -18.50
C GLN A 56 -6.74 3.04 -20.04
N LYS A 57 -7.10 1.95 -20.72
CA LYS A 57 -7.09 1.82 -22.18
C LYS A 57 -8.46 2.12 -22.80
N MET A 58 -9.51 2.21 -21.98
CA MET A 58 -10.87 2.51 -22.42
C MET A 58 -11.05 4.00 -22.76
N GLY A 59 -11.73 4.26 -23.88
CA GLY A 59 -12.18 5.60 -24.22
C GLY A 59 -13.30 6.12 -23.31
N THR A 60 -13.60 7.41 -23.39
CA THR A 60 -14.62 8.07 -22.56
C THR A 60 -15.97 7.35 -22.56
N GLU A 61 -16.42 6.87 -23.74
CA GLU A 61 -17.70 6.18 -23.87
C GLU A 61 -17.67 4.75 -23.28
N GLU A 62 -16.55 4.06 -23.37
CA GLU A 62 -16.35 2.74 -22.78
C GLU A 62 -16.30 2.84 -21.24
N LEU A 63 -15.60 3.84 -20.72
CA LEU A 63 -15.59 4.16 -19.28
C LEU A 63 -16.99 4.47 -18.73
N LYS A 64 -17.83 5.19 -19.48
CA LYS A 64 -19.23 5.44 -19.08
C LYS A 64 -20.04 4.15 -19.00
N LYS A 65 -19.89 3.25 -19.99
CA LYS A 65 -20.55 1.94 -19.98
C LYS A 65 -20.08 1.08 -18.80
N GLU A 66 -18.77 1.07 -18.56
CA GLU A 66 -18.17 0.30 -17.48
C GLU A 66 -18.60 0.82 -16.11
N LYS A 67 -18.68 2.15 -15.92
CA LYS A 67 -19.28 2.77 -14.73
C LYS A 67 -20.71 2.27 -14.49
N ILE A 68 -21.55 2.25 -15.52
CA ILE A 68 -22.95 1.80 -15.40
C ILE A 68 -23.02 0.32 -15.04
N ARG A 69 -22.17 -0.53 -15.63
CA ARG A 69 -22.09 -1.97 -15.31
C ARG A 69 -21.74 -2.18 -13.83
N LEU A 70 -20.68 -1.54 -13.35
CA LEU A 70 -20.22 -1.65 -11.96
C LEU A 70 -21.28 -1.16 -10.95
N LEU A 71 -21.96 -0.05 -11.24
CA LEU A 71 -23.07 0.44 -10.40
C LEU A 71 -24.23 -0.55 -10.31
N LYS A 72 -24.54 -1.27 -11.40
CA LYS A 72 -25.58 -2.32 -11.38
C LYS A 72 -25.14 -3.52 -10.55
N GLU A 73 -23.88 -3.92 -10.62
CA GLU A 73 -23.33 -5.02 -9.83
C GLU A 73 -23.33 -4.70 -8.33
N LEU A 74 -22.95 -3.48 -7.97
CA LEU A 74 -22.97 -3.01 -6.58
C LEU A 74 -24.37 -3.09 -5.96
N LYS A 75 -25.38 -2.59 -6.69
CA LYS A 75 -26.79 -2.69 -6.25
C LYS A 75 -27.24 -4.14 -6.08
N LYS A 76 -26.78 -5.05 -6.94
CA LYS A 76 -27.09 -6.49 -6.83
C LYS A 76 -26.41 -7.13 -5.63
N SER A 77 -25.19 -6.71 -5.26
CA SER A 77 -24.51 -7.21 -4.07
C SER A 77 -25.13 -6.67 -2.78
N GLU A 78 -25.52 -5.39 -2.75
CA GLU A 78 -26.19 -4.77 -1.60
C GLU A 78 -27.55 -5.43 -1.34
N GLY A 79 -28.37 -5.65 -2.38
CA GLY A 79 -29.64 -6.34 -2.25
C GLY A 79 -29.55 -7.84 -1.93
N LYS A 80 -28.36 -8.46 -2.02
CA LYS A 80 -28.11 -9.82 -1.53
C LYS A 80 -27.66 -9.84 -0.07
N HIS A 81 -27.10 -8.75 0.44
CA HIS A 81 -26.62 -8.64 1.81
C HIS A 81 -27.77 -8.33 2.79
N GLU A 82 -28.85 -7.70 2.33
CA GLU A 82 -30.07 -7.42 3.11
C GLU A 82 -31.07 -8.60 3.16
N ARG A 83 -30.85 -9.66 2.38
CA ARG A 83 -31.75 -10.83 2.26
C ARG A 83 -31.18 -12.11 2.89
N LYS A 84 -30.08 -12.00 3.63
CA LYS A 84 -29.46 -13.06 4.43
C LYS A 84 -29.44 -12.62 5.88
#